data_AF-U6DIT6-F1
#
_entry.id   AF-U6DIT6-F1
#
_cell.length_a   1.000
_cell.length_b   1.000
_cell.length_c   1.000
_cell.angle_alpha   90.00
_cell.angle_beta   90.00
_cell.angle_gamma   90.00
#
_symmetry.space_group_name_H-M   'P 1'
#
loop_
_entity.id
_entity.type
_entity.pdbx_description
1 polymer ?
#
loop_
_entity_poly.entity_id
_entity_poly.type
_entity_poly.pdbx_seq_one_letter_code
_entity_poly.pdbx_strand_id
1 'polypeptide(L)'
;GFSRLPLVGQYSLRKQPYNNLKHKFPWLSEAGLRLLNFLFMYDPKKRATASDGLESSYFKEKPLPCEPELMPTFPHHRNKRAVPATSEGQGKRCKP
;
A
#
# COMPACT_ATOMS: atom_id res chain seq x y z
N GLY A 1 22.03 -3.00 -19.83
CA GLY A 1 20.63 -2.83 -19.43
C GLY A 1 19.92 -1.93 -20.41
N PHE A 2 19.85 -0.64 -20.12
CA PHE A 2 19.14 0.35 -20.96
C PHE A 2 19.75 0.57 -22.36
N SER A 3 21.08 0.77 -22.44
CA SER A 3 21.76 1.06 -23.71
C SER A 3 21.81 -0.09 -24.72
N ARG A 4 21.34 -1.29 -24.35
CA ARG A 4 21.27 -2.47 -25.23
C ARG A 4 19.87 -2.70 -25.79
N LEU A 5 18.90 -1.85 -25.45
CA LEU A 5 17.52 -2.01 -25.91
C LEU A 5 17.41 -1.53 -27.37
N PRO A 6 16.77 -2.31 -28.28
CA PRO A 6 16.79 -2.05 -29.72
C PRO A 6 16.15 -0.73 -30.15
N LEU A 7 15.27 -0.15 -29.32
CA LEU A 7 14.51 1.08 -29.63
C LEU A 7 14.99 2.29 -28.81
N VAL A 8 16.08 2.18 -28.06
CA VAL A 8 16.50 3.23 -27.10
C VAL A 8 16.83 4.54 -27.80
N GLY A 9 17.39 4.51 -29.01
CA GLY A 9 17.72 5.70 -29.80
C GLY A 9 16.50 6.39 -30.43
N GLN A 10 15.37 5.69 -30.55
CA GLN A 10 14.11 6.25 -31.08
C GLN A 10 13.27 6.91 -29.99
N TYR A 11 13.61 6.68 -28.72
CA TYR A 11 12.86 7.20 -27.59
C TYR A 11 13.58 8.39 -26.94
N SER A 12 12.92 9.54 -26.94
CA SER A 12 13.39 10.72 -26.20
C SER A 12 12.69 10.81 -24.85
N LEU A 13 13.46 10.66 -23.78
CA LEU A 13 12.96 10.88 -22.42
C LEU A 13 12.55 12.34 -22.26
N ARG A 14 11.29 12.57 -21.87
CA ARG A 14 10.82 13.92 -21.53
C ARG A 14 11.58 14.42 -20.30
N LYS A 15 12.20 15.59 -20.39
CA LYS A 15 12.77 16.27 -19.22
C LYS A 15 11.63 16.64 -18.28
N GLN A 16 11.63 16.07 -17.07
CA GLN A 16 10.68 16.39 -16.01
C GLN A 16 11.42 17.18 -14.93
N PRO A 17 11.41 18.52 -15.00
CA PRO A 17 12.15 19.36 -14.05
C PRO A 17 11.52 19.37 -12.65
N TYR A 18 10.24 19.06 -12.55
CA TYR A 18 9.49 19.12 -11.30
C TYR A 18 8.81 17.80 -10.98
N ASN A 19 8.67 17.55 -9.69
CA ASN A 19 7.94 16.41 -9.16
C ASN A 19 6.46 16.78 -8.97
N ASN A 20 5.58 16.08 -9.67
CA ASN A 20 4.13 16.32 -9.64
C ASN A 20 3.38 15.42 -8.64
N LEU A 21 4.06 14.70 -7.75
CA LEU A 21 3.42 13.76 -6.82
C LEU A 21 2.40 14.44 -5.90
N LYS A 22 2.68 15.65 -5.41
CA LYS A 22 1.74 16.41 -4.58
C LYS A 22 0.41 16.68 -5.29
N HIS A 23 0.48 16.99 -6.58
CA HIS A 23 -0.71 17.25 -7.38
C HIS A 23 -1.45 15.96 -7.77
N LYS A 24 -0.73 14.85 -7.99
CA LYS A 24 -1.33 13.56 -8.32
C LYS A 24 -1.95 12.83 -7.13
N PHE A 25 -1.40 13.04 -5.93
CA PHE A 25 -1.81 12.38 -4.70
C PHE A 25 -2.18 13.42 -3.62
N PRO A 26 -3.21 14.26 -3.84
CA PRO A 26 -3.57 15.33 -2.90
C PRO A 26 -4.09 14.80 -1.56
N TRP A 27 -4.59 13.57 -1.51
CA TRP A 27 -5.06 12.89 -0.29
C TRP A 27 -3.93 12.19 0.49
N LEU A 28 -2.71 12.16 -0.05
CA LEU A 28 -1.60 11.46 0.59
C LEU A 28 -0.93 12.39 1.60
N SER A 29 -0.61 11.84 2.77
CA SER A 29 0.12 12.55 3.81
C SER A 29 1.52 12.96 3.34
N GLU A 30 2.14 13.88 4.08
CA GLU A 30 3.52 14.28 3.84
C GLU A 30 4.50 13.10 3.96
N ALA A 31 4.30 12.18 4.91
CA ALA A 31 5.13 10.99 5.04
C ALA A 31 4.97 10.04 3.85
N GLY A 32 3.74 9.86 3.33
CA GLY A 32 3.50 9.07 2.14
C GLY A 32 4.16 9.68 0.91
N LEU A 33 4.06 10.99 0.74
CA LEU A 33 4.74 11.70 -0.35
C LEU A 33 6.27 11.56 -0.26
N ARG A 34 6.86 11.65 0.95
CA ARG A 34 8.29 11.40 1.17
C ARG A 34 8.68 9.98 0.80
N LEU A 35 7.89 8.98 1.19
CA LEU A 35 8.11 7.58 0.82
C LEU A 35 8.11 7.40 -0.70
N LEU A 36 7.10 7.94 -1.40
CA LEU A 36 7.03 7.86 -2.86
C LEU A 36 8.22 8.55 -3.55
N ASN A 37 8.71 9.66 -3.01
CA ASN A 37 9.91 10.32 -3.55
C ASN A 37 11.14 9.40 -3.52
N PHE A 38 11.33 8.66 -2.43
CA PHE A 38 12.46 7.74 -2.31
C PHE A 38 12.31 6.49 -3.18
N LEU A 39 11.08 5.99 -3.34
CA LEU A 39 10.79 4.83 -4.19
C LEU A 39 10.89 5.15 -5.69
N PHE A 40 10.50 6.36 -6.11
CA PHE A 40 10.50 6.77 -7.52
C PHE A 40 11.77 7.53 -7.95
N MET A 41 12.84 7.44 -7.16
CA MET A 41 14.14 7.98 -7.52
C MET A 41 14.67 7.32 -8.81
N TYR A 42 15.03 8.13 -9.80
CA TYR A 42 15.50 7.62 -11.10
C TYR A 42 16.83 6.85 -10.96
N ASP A 43 17.78 7.40 -10.20
CA ASP A 43 19.06 6.76 -9.92
C ASP A 43 18.85 5.54 -8.98
N PRO A 44 19.09 4.30 -9.45
CA PRO A 44 18.89 3.10 -8.64
C PRO A 44 19.81 3.05 -7.42
N LYS A 45 20.98 3.72 -7.45
CA LYS A 45 21.90 3.76 -6.31
C LYS A 45 21.40 4.62 -5.16
N LYS A 46 20.50 5.56 -5.45
CA LYS A 46 19.91 6.48 -4.47
C LYS A 46 18.48 6.09 -4.09
N ARG A 47 17.86 5.18 -4.83
CA ARG A 47 16.51 4.68 -4.57
C ARG A 47 16.49 3.91 -3.25
N ALA A 48 15.44 4.11 -2.46
CA ALA A 48 15.27 3.37 -1.20
C ALA A 48 15.15 1.86 -1.44
N THR A 49 15.68 1.09 -0.49
CA THR A 49 15.52 -0.36 -0.44
C THR A 49 14.17 -0.73 0.19
N ALA A 50 13.80 -2.02 0.11
CA ALA A 50 12.61 -2.52 0.77
C ALA A 50 12.68 -2.35 2.30
N SER A 51 13.87 -2.53 2.90
CA SER A 51 14.09 -2.33 4.34
C SER A 51 13.84 -0.88 4.73
N ASP A 52 14.46 0.06 4.01
CA ASP A 52 14.28 1.50 4.27
C ASP A 52 12.81 1.93 4.12
N GLY A 53 12.11 1.33 3.15
CA GLY A 53 10.70 1.57 2.92
C GLY A 53 9.82 1.19 4.11
N LEU A 54 10.07 0.03 4.73
CA LEU A 54 9.32 -0.46 5.90
C LEU A 54 9.50 0.41 7.14
N GLU A 55 10.64 1.10 7.27
CA GLU A 55 10.92 1.99 8.40
C GLU A 55 10.21 3.35 8.31
N SER A 56 9.62 3.67 7.16
CA SER A 56 8.92 4.93 6.91
C SER A 56 7.84 5.23 7.95
N SER A 57 7.76 6.49 8.39
CA SER A 57 6.72 6.96 9.31
C SER A 57 5.32 6.84 8.72
N TYR A 58 5.19 6.72 7.39
CA TYR A 58 3.91 6.54 6.70
C TYR A 58 3.11 5.33 7.22
N PHE A 59 3.77 4.24 7.60
CA PHE A 59 3.09 3.04 8.12
C PHE A 59 2.76 3.11 9.61
N LYS A 60 3.29 4.12 10.32
CA LYS A 60 3.13 4.29 11.77
C LYS A 60 2.19 5.45 12.12
N GLU A 61 1.95 6.36 11.18
CA GLU A 61 1.04 7.48 11.35
C GLU A 61 -0.43 7.07 11.17
N LYS A 62 -1.35 7.91 11.66
CA LYS A 62 -2.78 7.72 11.44
C LYS A 62 -3.20 8.25 10.06
N PRO A 63 -4.22 7.67 9.42
CA PRO A 63 -4.93 6.45 9.82
C PRO A 63 -4.06 5.20 9.62
N LEU A 64 -4.14 4.27 10.58
CA LEU A 64 -3.47 2.98 10.44
C LEU A 64 -4.12 2.17 9.31
N PRO A 65 -3.38 1.20 8.73
CA PRO A 65 -3.93 0.27 7.76
C PRO A 65 -5.20 -0.40 8.28
N CYS A 66 -6.14 -0.66 7.38
CA CYS A 66 -7.35 -1.41 7.70
C CYS A 66 -6.98 -2.84 8.14
N GLU A 67 -7.71 -3.40 9.10
CA GLU A 67 -7.53 -4.79 9.50
C GLU A 67 -7.73 -5.72 8.29
N PRO A 68 -6.92 -6.78 8.13
CA PRO A 68 -7.01 -7.69 6.99
C PRO A 68 -8.41 -8.27 6.76
N GLU A 69 -9.19 -8.48 7.83
CA GLU A 69 -10.56 -9.01 7.76
C GLU A 69 -11.57 -8.01 7.18
N LEU A 70 -11.28 -6.71 7.27
CA LEU A 70 -12.12 -5.63 6.76
C LEU A 70 -11.71 -5.18 5.36
N MET A 71 -10.61 -5.74 4.80
CA MET A 71 -10.21 -5.44 3.44
C MET A 71 -11.32 -5.86 2.45
N PRO A 72 -11.65 -5.03 1.46
CA PRO A 72 -12.63 -5.39 0.45
C PRO A 72 -12.14 -6.63 -0.30
N THR A 73 -12.94 -7.69 -0.24
CA THR A 73 -12.66 -8.91 -1.00
C THR A 73 -13.42 -8.88 -2.32
N PHE A 74 -12.79 -9.36 -3.39
CA PHE A 74 -13.51 -9.58 -4.64
C PHE A 74 -14.64 -10.59 -4.38
N PRO A 75 -15.84 -10.43 -5.00
CA PRO A 75 -16.93 -11.39 -4.84
C PRO A 75 -16.45 -12.77 -5.28
N HIS A 76 -16.13 -13.63 -4.32
CA HIS A 76 -15.60 -14.95 -4.59
C HIS A 76 -16.25 -15.96 -3.67
N HIS A 77 -16.74 -17.05 -4.25
CA HIS A 77 -17.50 -18.09 -3.53
C HIS A 77 -16.71 -18.71 -2.37
N ARG A 78 -15.36 -18.72 -2.43
CA ARG A 78 -14.47 -19.20 -1.34
C ARG A 78 -14.36 -18.24 -0.15
N ASN A 79 -14.80 -16.98 -0.29
CA ASN A 79 -14.83 -16.01 0.80
C ASN A 79 -16.09 -16.16 1.68
N LYS A 80 -17.02 -17.06 1.31
CA LYS A 80 -18.11 -17.48 2.20
C LYS A 80 -17.49 -18.29 3.34
N ARG A 81 -17.09 -17.62 4.42
CA ARG A 81 -16.78 -18.29 5.69
C ARG A 81 -18.00 -19.14 6.06
N ALA A 82 -17.82 -20.45 6.20
CA ALA A 82 -18.75 -21.26 6.97
C ALA A 82 -18.77 -20.65 8.38
N VAL A 83 -19.95 -20.28 8.86
CA VAL A 83 -20.13 -19.67 10.18
C VAL A 83 -19.50 -20.62 11.21
N PRO A 84 -18.43 -20.23 11.94
CA PRO A 84 -17.91 -21.08 12.99
C PRO A 84 -18.93 -21.12 14.13
N ALA A 85 -19.48 -22.31 14.36
CA ALA A 85 -20.39 -22.58 15.48
C ALA A 85 -19.59 -22.64 16.78
N THR A 86 -19.53 -21.53 17.52
CA THR A 86 -19.20 -21.47 18.96
C THR A 86 -19.61 -20.07 19.46
N SER A 87 -20.33 -19.86 20.56
CA SER A 87 -20.73 -20.71 21.68
C SER A 87 -21.86 -19.99 22.42
N GLU A 88 -22.93 -20.71 22.76
CA GLU A 88 -24.04 -20.21 23.57
C GLU A 88 -23.56 -19.70 24.94
N GLY A 89 -23.77 -18.41 25.20
CA GLY A 89 -23.62 -17.77 26.49
C GLY A 89 -24.91 -17.92 27.30
N GLN A 90 -24.85 -18.83 28.27
CA GLN A 90 -25.87 -19.19 29.25
C GLN A 90 -26.50 -17.98 29.96
N GLY A 91 -27.83 -17.83 29.85
CA GLY A 91 -28.57 -16.82 30.57
C GLY A 91 -30.04 -17.18 30.69
N LYS A 92 -30.42 -17.86 31.79
CA LYS A 92 -31.64 -17.68 32.61
C LYS A 92 -31.83 -18.88 33.53
N ARG A 93 -31.35 -18.71 34.77
CA ARG A 93 -31.80 -19.46 35.93
C ARG A 93 -33.14 -18.85 36.36
N CYS A 94 -34.22 -19.63 36.29
CA CYS A 94 -35.36 -19.58 37.21
C CYS A 94 -36.12 -20.90 37.13
N LYS A 95 -36.10 -21.64 38.24
CA LYS A 95 -37.10 -22.61 38.68
C LYS A 95 -37.46 -22.23 40.12
N PRO A 96 -38.57 -22.71 40.69
CA PRO A 96 -39.66 -23.49 40.09
C PRO A 96 -40.92 -22.66 39.80
#